data_AF-A0A963NX26-F1
#
_entry.id   AF-A0A963NX26-F1
#
_cell.length_a   1.000
_cell.length_b   1.000
_cell.length_c   1.000
_cell.angle_alpha   90.00
_cell.angle_beta   90.00
_cell.angle_gamma   90.00
#
_symmetry.space_group_name_H-M   'P 1'
#
loop_
_entity.id
_entity.type
_entity.pdbx_description
1 polymer ?
#
loop_
_entity_poly.entity_id
_entity_poly.type
_entity_poly.pdbx_seq_one_letter_code
_entity_poly.pdbx_strand_id
1 'polypeptide(L)' 'HGLAGLEAPDRKAFAALLQRVAAAGPAIVAIDDDLATLGAYADLCLVLHRGRLLANATPRAIGEDSRVFEALTGAEL' A
#
# COMPACT_ATOMS: atom_id res chain seq x y z
N HIS A 1 -10.29 6.66 2.36
CA HIS A 1 -10.33 7.65 1.25
C HIS A 1 -8.98 8.38 1.16
N GLY A 2 -7.90 7.66 0.88
CA GLY A 2 -6.57 8.24 0.67
C GLY A 2 -6.43 8.77 -0.76
N LEU A 3 -5.46 8.23 -1.50
CA LEU A 3 -5.12 8.63 -2.87
C LEU A 3 -6.10 8.10 -3.93
N ALA A 4 -7.14 7.38 -3.52
CA ALA A 4 -8.19 6.85 -4.38
C ALA A 4 -8.88 7.91 -5.27
N GLY A 5 -8.93 9.18 -4.81
CA GLY A 5 -9.54 10.29 -5.54
C GLY A 5 -8.65 11.01 -6.57
N LEU A 6 -7.38 10.64 -6.67
CA LEU A 6 -6.46 11.21 -7.66
C LEU A 6 -6.58 10.48 -9.00
N GLU A 7 -6.35 11.17 -10.11
CA GLU A 7 -6.19 10.50 -11.40
C GLU A 7 -4.87 9.72 -11.46
N ALA A 8 -4.75 8.76 -12.38
CA ALA A 8 -3.53 7.95 -12.51
C ALA A 8 -2.22 8.77 -12.65
N PRO A 9 -2.17 9.89 -13.41
CA PRO A 9 -0.98 10.74 -13.47
C PRO A 9 -0.64 11.39 -12.12
N ASP A 10 -1.65 11.85 -11.39
CA ASP A 10 -1.48 12.52 -10.10
C ASP A 10 -1.00 11.54 -9.03
N ARG A 11 -1.52 10.30 -9.03
CA ARG A 11 -1.00 9.20 -8.18
C ARG A 11 0.49 8.94 -8.44
N LYS A 12 0.90 8.90 -9.71
CA LYS A 12 2.31 8.68 -10.08
C LYS A 12 3.20 9.83 -9.64
N ALA A 13 2.75 11.08 -9.81
CA ALA A 13 3.48 12.25 -9.34
C ALA A 13 3.64 12.25 -7.81
N PHE A 14 2.58 11.91 -7.09
CA PHE A 14 2.60 11.79 -5.64
C PHE A 14 3.56 10.69 -5.16
N ALA A 15 3.50 9.50 -5.75
CA ALA A 15 4.43 8.41 -5.45
C ALA A 15 5.90 8.83 -5.66
N ALA A 16 6.19 9.52 -6.76
CA ALA A 16 7.53 10.03 -7.02
C ALA A 16 8.00 11.08 -6.00
N LEU A 17 7.09 11.90 -5.47
CA LEU A 17 7.41 12.83 -4.38
C LEU A 17 7.75 12.09 -3.09
N LEU A 18 6.97 11.06 -2.72
CA LEU A 18 7.25 10.25 -1.53
C LEU A 18 8.61 9.54 -1.65
N GLN A 19 8.90 8.96 -2.80
CA GLN A 19 10.20 8.32 -3.05
C GLN A 19 11.37 9.30 -2.90
N ARG A 20 11.22 10.55 -3.39
CA ARG A 20 12.24 11.59 -3.20
C ARG A 20 12.44 11.98 -1.75
N VAL A 21 11.35 12.06 -0.98
CA VAL A 21 11.42 12.35 0.46
C VAL A 21 12.10 11.19 1.19
N ALA A 22 11.73 9.94 0.91
CA ALA A 22 12.33 8.75 1.52
C ALA A 22 13.83 8.65 1.19
N ALA A 23 14.22 8.93 -0.05
CA ALA A 23 15.62 8.96 -0.49
C ALA A 23 16.47 10.01 0.24
N ALA A 24 15.86 11.02 0.86
CA ALA A 24 16.57 12.01 1.67
C ALA A 24 16.95 11.48 3.07
N GLY A 25 16.62 10.23 3.41
CA GLY A 25 16.96 9.56 4.67
C GLY A 25 15.84 9.30 5.69
N PRO A 26 14.69 10.00 5.71
CA PRO A 26 13.63 9.67 6.66
C PRO A 26 12.85 8.43 6.23
N ALA A 27 12.39 7.66 7.24
CA ALA A 27 11.34 6.67 7.03
C ALA A 27 9.98 7.36 6.89
N ILE A 28 9.19 6.92 5.91
CA ILE A 28 7.81 7.39 5.71
C ILE A 28 6.87 6.28 6.16
N VAL A 29 5.90 6.64 7.02
CA VAL A 29 4.80 5.77 7.39
C VAL A 29 3.51 6.34 6.81
N ALA A 30 2.86 5.57 5.95
CA ALA A 30 1.60 5.92 5.33
C ALA A 30 0.53 4.87 5.66
N ILE A 31 -0.73 5.31 5.73
CA ILE A 31 -1.89 4.45 5.90
C ILE A 31 -2.77 4.68 4.67
N ASP A 32 -2.98 3.65 3.88
CA ASP A 32 -3.83 3.68 2.70
C ASP A 32 -4.57 2.34 2.57
N ASP A 33 -5.75 2.36 1.96
CA ASP A 33 -6.59 1.21 1.67
C ASP A 33 -6.43 0.73 0.21
N ASP A 34 -5.76 1.50 -0.65
CA ASP A 34 -5.51 1.16 -2.05
C ASP A 34 -4.11 0.51 -2.24
N LEU A 35 -4.11 -0.81 -2.50
CA LEU A 35 -2.89 -1.57 -2.77
C LEU A 35 -2.18 -1.16 -4.06
N ALA A 36 -2.89 -0.68 -5.08
CA ALA A 36 -2.26 -0.23 -6.32
C ALA A 36 -1.41 1.02 -6.06
N THR A 37 -1.94 1.93 -5.24
CA THR A 37 -1.22 3.12 -4.83
C THR A 37 -0.06 2.79 -3.89
N LEU A 38 -0.25 1.93 -2.89
CA LEU A 38 0.84 1.45 -2.03
C LEU A 38 1.96 0.78 -2.83
N GLY A 39 1.62 -0.02 -3.85
CA GLY A 39 2.59 -0.66 -4.73
C GLY A 39 3.47 0.31 -5.51
N ALA A 40 3.07 1.58 -5.67
CA ALA A 40 3.85 2.58 -6.38
C ALA A 40 5.00 3.19 -5.56
N TYR A 41 4.94 3.13 -4.23
CA TYR A 41 5.93 3.81 -3.38
C TYR A 41 6.36 3.07 -2.11
N ALA A 42 5.61 2.07 -1.64
CA ALA A 42 5.91 1.40 -0.37
C ALA A 42 6.92 0.27 -0.57
N ASP A 43 7.96 0.26 0.26
CA ASP A 43 8.92 -0.86 0.34
C ASP A 43 8.33 -2.06 1.11
N LEU A 44 7.50 -1.77 2.11
CA LEU A 44 6.90 -2.74 3.04
C LEU A 44 5.49 -2.30 3.42
N CYS A 45 4.59 -3.27 3.60
CA CYS A 45 3.23 -3.06 4.08
C CYS A 45 2.95 -3.94 5.30
N LEU A 46 2.41 -3.29 6.33
CA LEU A 46 1.83 -3.96 7.48
C LEU A 46 0.31 -3.99 7.32
N VAL A 47 -0.24 -5.19 7.21
CA VAL A 47 -1.69 -5.38 7.07
C VAL A 47 -2.28 -5.68 8.44
N LEU A 48 -3.21 -4.85 8.88
CA LEU A 48 -3.89 -5.00 10.17
C LEU A 48 -5.35 -5.39 9.93
N HIS A 49 -5.78 -6.47 10.59
CA HIS A 49 -7.17 -6.90 10.60
C HIS A 49 -7.64 -7.10 12.04
N ARG A 50 -8.68 -6.36 12.46
CA ARG A 50 -9.26 -6.41 13.82
C ARG A 50 -8.21 -6.26 14.94
N GLY A 51 -7.32 -5.28 14.79
CA GLY A 51 -6.27 -4.99 15.78
C GLY A 51 -5.13 -6.02 15.84
N ARG A 52 -5.09 -6.97 14.89
CA ARG A 52 -4.00 -7.95 14.78
C ARG A 52 -3.23 -7.75 13.47
N LEU A 53 -1.92 -7.94 13.55
CA LEU A 53 -1.05 -7.98 12.36
C LEU A 53 -1.33 -9.26 11.58
N LEU A 54 -1.85 -9.09 10.37
CA LEU A 54 -2.16 -10.17 9.44
C LEU A 54 -0.97 -10.46 8.53
N ALA A 55 -0.27 -9.42 8.07
CA ALA A 55 0.89 -9.57 7.19
C ALA A 55 1.94 -8.47 7.42
N ASN A 56 3.19 -8.85 7.16
CA ASN A 56 4.33 -7.95 7.08
C ASN A 56 5.14 -8.37 5.84
N ALA A 57 4.85 -7.73 4.70
CA ALA A 57 5.35 -8.16 3.40
C ALA A 57 5.40 -6.98 2.42
N THR A 58 6.00 -7.18 1.25
CA THR A 58 6.00 -6.16 0.18
C THR A 58 4.59 -6.02 -0.42
N PRO A 59 4.23 -4.86 -1.01
CA PRO A 59 2.94 -4.69 -1.67
C PRO A 59 2.65 -5.78 -2.71
N ARG A 60 3.69 -6.17 -3.48
CA ARG A 60 3.60 -7.24 -4.49
C ARG A 60 3.20 -8.59 -3.90
N ALA A 61 3.66 -8.92 -2.69
CA ALA A 61 3.32 -10.18 -2.03
C ALA A 61 1.89 -10.19 -1.45
N ILE A 62 1.28 -9.01 -1.25
CA ILE A 62 -0.08 -8.83 -0.71
C ILE A 62 -1.13 -8.75 -1.82
N GLY A 63 -0.75 -8.63 -3.09
CA GLY A 63 -1.66 -8.41 -4.23
C GLY A 63 -2.85 -9.38 -4.32
N GLU A 64 -3.73 -9.14 -5.30
CA GLU A 64 -5.08 -9.71 -5.39
C GLU A 64 -5.13 -11.24 -5.24
N ASP A 65 -4.13 -11.97 -5.73
CA ASP A 65 -4.02 -13.44 -5.64
C ASP A 65 -3.55 -13.97 -4.26
N SER A 66 -3.34 -13.09 -3.28
CA SER A 66 -2.83 -13.48 -1.96
C SER A 66 -3.95 -13.79 -0.97
N ARG A 67 -3.72 -14.77 -0.11
CA ARG A 67 -4.60 -15.05 1.05
C ARG A 67 -4.76 -13.86 2.00
N VAL A 68 -3.81 -12.93 1.98
CA VAL A 68 -3.90 -11.68 2.76
C VAL A 68 -4.96 -10.77 2.16
N PHE A 69 -5.01 -10.66 0.83
CA PHE A 69 -6.02 -9.88 0.12
C PHE A 69 -7.43 -10.46 0.30
N GLU A 70 -7.58 -11.77 0.15
CA GLU A 70 -8.83 -12.49 0.44
C GLU A 70 -9.33 -12.18 1.86
N ALA A 71 -8.44 -12.32 2.86
CA ALA A 71 -8.79 -12.06 4.26
C ALA A 71 -9.10 -10.58 4.55
N LEU A 72 -8.54 -9.64 3.78
CA LEU A 72 -8.78 -8.21 3.93
C LEU A 72 -10.12 -7.78 3.31
N THR A 73 -10.43 -8.29 2.11
CA THR A 73 -11.56 -7.87 1.27
C THR A 73 -12.80 -8.74 1.43
N GLY A 74 -12.63 -9.99 1.87
CA GLY A 74 -13.68 -11.00 1.88
C GLY A 74 -14.01 -11.56 0.49
N ALA A 75 -13.24 -11.23 -0.55
CA ALA A 75 -13.37 -11.85 -1.86
C ALA A 75 -12.78 -13.27 -1.82
N GLU A 76 -13.56 -14.27 -2.24
CA GLU A 76 -13.05 -15.63 -2.52
C GLU A 76 -12.47 -15.65 -3.95
N LEU A 77 -11.27 -16.23 -4.13
CA LEU A 77 -10.64 -16.42 -5.44
C LEU A 77 -11.35 -17.45 -6.32
#